data_AF-A0A6P1CX95-F1
#
_entry.id   AF-A0A6P1CX95-F1
#
_cell.length_a   1.000
_cell.length_b   1.000
_cell.length_c   1.000
_cell.angle_alpha   90.00
_cell.angle_beta   90.00
_cell.angle_gamma   90.00
#
_symmetry.space_group_name_H-M   'P 1'
#
loop_
_entity.id
_entity.type
_entity.pdbx_description
1 polymer ?
#
loop_
_entity_poly.entity_id
_entity_poly.type
_entity_poly.pdbx_seq_one_letter_code
_entity_poly.pdbx_strand_id
1 'polypeptide(L)'
;MISSGEFPGLDMPDIDASSSLDGLGAVELNSPTQDINGDGILDTITTTDDDGMHVWTDTDLDGYADHVTVVEDDGDYAAWEYHRNPDGSGEWRKTDEGRLGEK
;
A
#
# COMPACT_ATOMS: atom_id res chain seq x y z
N MET A 1 -16.92 10.52 2.67
CA MET A 1 -16.98 10.13 4.09
C MET A 1 -15.97 9.01 4.20
N ILE A 2 -14.90 9.20 4.97
CA ILE A 2 -13.86 8.16 5.15
C ILE A 2 -14.37 7.21 6.24
N SER A 3 -14.60 5.95 5.89
CA SER A 3 -14.92 4.89 6.86
C SER A 3 -13.60 4.31 7.33
N SER A 4 -13.29 4.46 8.61
CA SER A 4 -12.10 3.88 9.22
C SER A 4 -12.30 2.38 9.38
N GLY A 5 -11.57 1.57 8.61
CA GLY A 5 -11.43 0.13 8.87
C GLY A 5 -10.45 -0.08 10.02
N GLU A 6 -10.96 -0.39 11.21
CA GLU A 6 -10.13 -0.75 12.37
C GLU A 6 -9.43 -2.11 12.13
N PHE A 7 -8.16 -2.08 11.74
CA PHE A 7 -7.29 -3.27 11.69
C PHE A 7 -6.13 -3.16 12.68
N PRO A 8 -5.67 -4.30 13.26
CA PRO A 8 -4.59 -4.29 14.23
C PRO A 8 -3.26 -3.98 13.53
N GLY A 9 -2.80 -2.74 13.67
CA GLY A 9 -1.44 -2.31 13.32
C GLY A 9 -1.36 -1.15 12.33
N LEU A 10 -2.44 -0.89 11.57
CA LEU A 10 -2.50 0.16 10.55
C LEU A 10 -3.93 0.74 10.50
N ASP A 11 -4.12 1.92 11.09
CA ASP A 11 -5.34 2.73 10.91
C ASP A 11 -5.24 3.42 9.55
N MET A 12 -5.54 2.68 8.48
CA MET A 12 -5.47 3.18 7.12
C MET A 12 -6.85 3.62 6.63
N PRO A 13 -6.92 4.71 5.85
CA PRO A 13 -8.12 4.99 5.10
C PRO A 13 -8.40 3.85 4.12
N ASP A 14 -9.68 3.63 3.85
CA ASP A 14 -10.18 2.82 2.75
C ASP A 14 -9.60 3.36 1.43
N ILE A 15 -8.77 2.56 0.74
CA ILE A 15 -8.07 2.94 -0.49
C ILE A 15 -8.46 1.96 -1.60
N ASP A 16 -9.10 2.49 -2.63
CA ASP A 16 -9.41 1.77 -3.88
C ASP A 16 -8.42 2.11 -5.02
N ALA A 17 -8.44 1.35 -6.13
CA ALA A 17 -7.55 1.55 -7.27
C ALA A 17 -7.71 2.94 -7.93
N SER A 18 -8.90 3.54 -7.82
CA SER A 18 -9.18 4.88 -8.36
C SER A 18 -8.73 6.04 -7.47
N SER A 19 -8.28 5.75 -6.24
CA SER A 19 -7.92 6.75 -5.24
C SER A 19 -6.70 7.60 -5.62
N SER A 20 -6.68 8.84 -5.12
CA SER A 20 -5.44 9.61 -4.99
C SER A 20 -4.95 9.47 -3.55
N LEU A 21 -3.65 9.18 -3.40
CA LEU A 21 -2.97 9.05 -2.11
C LEU A 21 -2.28 10.36 -1.68
N ASP A 22 -2.62 11.48 -2.32
CA ASP A 22 -2.13 12.79 -1.94
C ASP A 22 -2.47 13.12 -0.49
N GLY A 23 -1.44 13.46 0.29
CA GLY A 23 -1.60 13.82 1.70
C GLY A 23 -1.73 12.65 2.67
N LEU A 24 -1.70 11.39 2.20
CA LEU A 24 -1.62 10.22 3.08
C LEU A 24 -0.32 10.22 3.92
N GLY A 25 0.77 10.73 3.34
CA GLY A 25 2.09 10.73 3.98
C GLY A 25 2.73 9.34 4.04
N ALA A 26 3.83 9.23 4.78
CA ALA A 26 4.50 7.96 4.98
C ALA A 26 3.66 7.03 5.87
N VAL A 27 3.69 5.75 5.55
CA VAL A 27 2.91 4.70 6.23
C VAL A 27 3.87 3.80 6.99
N GLU A 28 3.73 3.69 8.30
CA GLU A 28 4.58 2.83 9.13
C GLU A 28 4.11 1.37 9.08
N LEU A 29 4.99 0.43 8.77
CA LEU A 29 4.67 -1.00 8.75
C LEU A 29 4.95 -1.64 10.10
N ASN A 30 3.90 -1.77 10.90
CA ASN A 30 3.99 -2.41 12.20
C ASN A 30 3.91 -3.93 12.08
N SER A 31 5.04 -4.61 12.32
CA SER A 31 5.16 -6.08 12.33
C SER A 31 4.86 -6.75 10.97
N PRO A 32 5.68 -6.51 9.93
CA PRO A 32 5.57 -7.22 8.66
C PRO A 32 5.61 -8.74 8.85
N THR A 33 4.83 -9.47 8.06
CA THR A 33 4.68 -10.93 8.19
C THR A 33 5.15 -11.72 6.97
N GLN A 34 5.45 -11.03 5.87
CA GLN A 34 5.86 -11.62 4.61
C GLN A 34 7.23 -11.08 4.20
N ASP A 35 8.07 -11.95 3.68
CA ASP A 35 9.33 -11.64 2.98
C ASP A 35 9.08 -11.91 1.49
N ILE A 36 8.83 -10.86 0.71
CA ILE A 36 8.45 -11.03 -0.70
C ILE A 36 9.67 -11.09 -1.63
N ASN A 37 10.80 -10.55 -1.19
CA ASN A 37 12.02 -10.47 -2.00
C ASN A 37 12.99 -11.66 -1.74
N GLY A 38 12.80 -12.38 -0.63
CA GLY A 38 13.52 -13.59 -0.25
C GLY A 38 14.87 -13.36 0.43
N ASP A 39 15.11 -12.20 1.03
CA ASP A 39 16.35 -11.88 1.75
C ASP A 39 16.37 -12.39 3.20
N GLY A 40 15.23 -12.87 3.70
CA GLY A 40 15.05 -13.40 5.05
C GLY A 40 14.58 -12.36 6.07
N ILE A 41 14.27 -11.13 5.64
CA ILE A 41 13.67 -10.09 6.47
C ILE A 41 12.19 -9.93 6.08
N LEU A 42 11.31 -9.87 7.07
CA LEU A 42 9.89 -9.61 6.78
C LEU A 42 9.75 -8.12 6.45
N ASP A 43 9.20 -7.82 5.29
CA ASP A 43 9.17 -6.50 4.67
C ASP A 43 7.77 -6.07 4.21
N THR A 44 6.82 -7.00 4.21
CA THR A 44 5.50 -6.81 3.61
C THR A 44 4.38 -7.11 4.62
N ILE A 45 3.30 -6.33 4.51
CA ILE A 45 2.01 -6.58 5.16
C ILE A 45 0.95 -6.72 4.05
N THR A 46 0.10 -7.73 4.17
CA THR A 46 -1.08 -7.90 3.33
C THR A 46 -2.34 -7.76 4.17
N THR A 47 -3.23 -6.85 3.76
CA THR A 47 -4.56 -6.67 4.33
C THR A 47 -5.62 -7.08 3.31
N THR A 48 -6.75 -7.57 3.80
CA THR A 48 -7.92 -7.90 2.99
C THR A 48 -9.18 -7.46 3.71
N ASP A 49 -10.10 -6.86 2.98
CA ASP A 49 -11.40 -6.40 3.43
C ASP A 49 -12.49 -6.79 2.40
N ASP A 50 -13.68 -6.20 2.52
CA ASP A 50 -14.80 -6.49 1.62
C ASP A 50 -14.61 -5.90 0.21
N ASP A 51 -13.78 -4.85 0.06
CA ASP A 51 -13.53 -4.13 -1.19
C ASP A 51 -12.29 -4.70 -1.92
N GLY A 52 -11.35 -5.32 -1.19
CA GLY A 52 -10.28 -6.08 -1.84
C GLY A 52 -9.11 -6.47 -0.97
N MET A 53 -7.92 -6.45 -1.58
CA MET A 53 -6.64 -6.76 -0.97
C MET A 53 -5.67 -5.58 -1.16
N HIS A 54 -4.97 -5.21 -0.09
CA HIS A 54 -3.85 -4.27 -0.16
C HIS A 54 -2.55 -4.96 0.25
N VAL A 55 -1.48 -4.66 -0.47
CA VAL A 55 -0.13 -5.17 -0.20
C VAL A 55 0.78 -3.98 -0.02
N TRP A 56 1.32 -3.82 1.18
CA TRP A 56 2.24 -2.74 1.54
C TRP A 56 3.63 -3.32 1.78
N THR A 57 4.64 -2.75 1.14
CA THR A 57 6.02 -3.26 1.18
C THR A 57 7.00 -2.14 1.52
N ASP A 58 7.86 -2.40 2.50
CA ASP A 58 9.04 -1.61 2.84
C ASP A 58 10.25 -2.18 2.09
N THR A 59 10.66 -1.51 1.02
CA THR A 59 11.72 -2.00 0.12
C THR A 59 13.11 -1.62 0.56
N ASP A 60 13.26 -0.55 1.35
CA ASP A 60 14.55 -0.09 1.87
C ASP A 60 14.79 -0.39 3.37
N LEU A 61 13.84 -1.06 4.01
CA LEU A 61 13.88 -1.57 5.39
C LEU A 61 14.02 -0.47 6.44
N ASP A 62 13.38 0.67 6.21
CA ASP A 62 13.41 1.80 7.15
C ASP A 62 12.19 1.86 8.09
N GLY A 63 11.30 0.87 7.99
CA GLY A 63 10.09 0.70 8.78
C GLY A 63 8.84 1.33 8.17
N TYR A 64 8.95 1.95 6.99
CA TYR A 64 7.83 2.57 6.29
C TYR A 64 7.58 1.92 4.93
N ALA A 65 6.33 1.90 4.48
CA ALA A 65 6.00 1.41 3.17
C ALA A 65 6.52 2.35 2.07
N ASP A 66 7.19 1.76 1.09
CA ASP A 66 7.63 2.43 -0.13
C ASP A 66 6.74 2.09 -1.32
N HIS A 67 6.05 0.95 -1.25
CA HIS A 67 5.19 0.46 -2.31
C HIS A 67 3.86 -0.02 -1.76
N VAL A 68 2.78 0.30 -2.47
CA VAL A 68 1.47 -0.29 -2.22
C VAL A 68 0.83 -0.75 -3.52
N THR A 69 0.26 -1.95 -3.50
CA THR A 69 -0.64 -2.44 -4.54
C THR A 69 -2.01 -2.70 -3.94
N VAL A 70 -3.04 -2.21 -4.62
CA VAL A 70 -4.46 -2.45 -4.31
C VAL A 70 -5.05 -3.30 -5.42
N VAL A 71 -5.74 -4.37 -5.05
CA VAL A 71 -6.50 -5.23 -5.98
C VAL A 71 -7.92 -5.36 -5.43
N GLU A 72 -8.87 -4.80 -6.16
CA GLU A 72 -10.30 -4.82 -5.81
C GLU A 72 -10.96 -6.15 -6.20
N ASP A 73 -12.09 -6.48 -5.57
CA ASP A 73 -12.80 -7.75 -5.79
C ASP A 73 -13.25 -7.93 -7.26
N ASP A 74 -13.59 -6.84 -7.92
CA ASP A 74 -14.04 -6.83 -9.30
C ASP A 74 -12.87 -6.93 -10.30
N GLY A 75 -11.63 -6.83 -9.80
CA GLY A 75 -10.39 -7.02 -10.54
C GLY A 75 -9.72 -5.73 -11.00
N ASP A 76 -10.25 -4.56 -10.68
CA ASP A 76 -9.49 -3.31 -10.84
C ASP A 76 -8.29 -3.31 -9.89
N TYR A 77 -7.17 -2.74 -10.35
CA TYR A 77 -5.96 -2.67 -9.55
C TYR A 77 -5.21 -1.36 -9.81
N ALA A 78 -4.47 -0.92 -8.81
CA ALA A 78 -3.48 0.15 -8.96
C ALA A 78 -2.31 -0.04 -8.01
N ALA A 79 -1.17 0.52 -8.38
CA ALA A 79 0.04 0.51 -7.60
C ALA A 79 0.62 1.92 -7.45
N TRP A 80 1.21 2.20 -6.30
CA TRP A 80 1.85 3.47 -5.99
C TRP A 80 3.22 3.26 -5.36
N GLU A 81 4.12 4.21 -5.59
CA GLU A 81 5.42 4.30 -4.91
C GLU A 81 5.51 5.60 -4.09
N TYR A 82 6.05 5.51 -2.88
CA TYR A 82 6.28 6.67 -2.02
C TYR A 82 7.62 7.32 -2.35
N HIS A 83 7.58 8.57 -2.77
CA HIS A 83 8.77 9.36 -3.06
C HIS A 83 9.02 10.37 -1.94
N ARG A 84 10.13 10.21 -1.24
CA ARG A 84 10.63 11.20 -0.28
C ARG A 84 11.41 12.31 -1.00
N ASN A 85 11.06 13.54 -0.71
CA ASN A 85 11.78 14.72 -1.17
C ASN A 85 12.90 15.10 -0.18
N PRO A 86 13.97 15.78 -0.64
CA PRO A 86 15.07 16.20 0.23
C PRO A 86 14.67 17.16 1.36
N ASP A 87 13.55 17.87 1.22
CA ASP A 87 13.00 18.77 2.26
C ASP A 87 12.23 18.02 3.37
N GLY A 88 12.12 16.70 3.28
CA GLY A 88 11.45 15.85 4.27
C GLY A 88 9.95 15.67 4.01
N SER A 89 9.38 16.33 2.99
CA SER A 89 8.05 15.95 2.47
C SER A 89 8.13 14.66 1.66
N GLY A 90 6.99 14.02 1.41
CA GLY A 90 6.90 12.93 0.46
C GLY A 90 5.50 12.83 -0.14
N GLU A 91 5.42 12.10 -1.24
CA GLU A 91 4.20 11.92 -2.00
C GLU A 91 4.10 10.49 -2.54
N TRP A 92 2.88 9.95 -2.57
CA TRP A 92 2.59 8.71 -3.25
C TRP A 92 2.30 8.99 -4.71
N ARG A 93 3.05 8.35 -5.61
CA ARG A 93 2.85 8.48 -7.05
C ARG A 93 2.32 7.17 -7.60
N LYS A 94 1.19 7.24 -8.30
CA LYS A 94 0.64 6.07 -8.99
C LYS A 94 1.59 5.67 -10.12
N THR A 95 1.98 4.40 -10.13
CA THR A 95 2.98 3.87 -11.06
C THR A 95 2.41 2.81 -12.00
N ASP A 96 1.31 2.16 -11.62
CA ASP A 96 0.57 1.24 -12.48
C ASP A 96 -0.94 1.26 -12.15
N GLU A 97 -1.78 0.96 -13.13
CA GLU A 97 -3.21 0.70 -12.96
C GLU A 97 -3.77 -0.14 -14.11
N GLY A 98 -4.87 -0.85 -13.84
CA GLY A 98 -5.60 -1.57 -14.87
C GLY A 98 -6.65 -2.50 -14.29
N ARG A 99 -7.02 -3.50 -15.11
CA ARG A 99 -8.00 -4.52 -14.73
C ARG A 99 -7.46 -5.92 -14.98
N LEU A 100 -7.44 -6.72 -13.93
CA LEU A 100 -7.05 -8.12 -13.98
C LEU A 100 -8.11 -8.95 -14.72
N GLY A 101 -7.66 -9.90 -15.53
CA GLY A 101 -8.54 -10.81 -16.26
C GLY A 101 -9.07 -10.28 -17.60
N GLU A 102 -8.79 -9.02 -17.95
CA GLU A 102 -8.94 -8.54 -19.33
C GLU A 102 -7.82 -9.10 -20.22
N LYS A 103 -8.18 -9.54 -21.43
CA LYS A 103 -7.29 -10.24 -22.38
C LYS A 103 -6.87 -9.36 -23.53
#